data_AF-A0A2S2NIJ4-F1
#
_entry.id   AF-A0A2S2NIJ4-F1
#
_cell.length_a   1.000
_cell.length_b   1.000
_cell.length_c   1.000
_cell.angle_alpha   90.00
_cell.angle_beta   90.00
_cell.angle_gamma   90.00
#
_symmetry.space_group_name_H-M   'P 1'
#
loop_
_entity.id
_entity.type
_entity.pdbx_description
1 polymer ?
#
loop_
_entity_poly.entity_id
_entity_poly.type
_entity_poly.pdbx_seq_one_letter_code
_entity_poly.pdbx_strand_id
1 'polypeptide(L)'
;MPWPSVPYSNTTLRQNLTECFNVRGIPYLVLIDYNGNIITENGRAEITEDPDGLYFPWRRRFVYSLSSRLLPKLQRFPAVVLFIEGDQEEELELAEGVLLPVAQQIAKTRSNALYDLLFFIAPDDCTSDTLRQFTRLTDDTAPLLTLIDIPMARISVMEYGIHITEKSIMNFVLGFFDGTMKFTPIL
;
A
#
# COMPACT_ATOMS: atom_id res chain seq x y z
N MET A 1 19.99 -19.12 21.10
CA MET A 1 19.81 -18.05 22.11
C MET A 1 18.43 -18.21 22.74
N PRO A 2 18.28 -18.21 24.08
CA PRO A 2 16.96 -18.17 24.68
C PRO A 2 16.41 -16.74 24.52
N TRP A 3 15.35 -16.60 23.74
CA TRP A 3 14.62 -15.34 23.61
C TRP A 3 14.06 -14.95 24.99
N PRO A 4 14.23 -13.69 25.44
CA PRO A 4 13.56 -13.21 26.64
C PRO A 4 12.05 -13.46 26.50
N SER A 5 11.47 -14.16 27.47
CA SER A 5 10.06 -14.52 27.45
C SER A 5 9.41 -14.24 28.79
N VAL A 6 8.14 -13.87 28.76
CA VAL A 6 7.33 -13.73 29.97
C VAL A 6 6.91 -15.13 30.44
N PRO A 7 7.19 -15.53 31.68
CA PRO A 7 6.75 -16.82 32.22
C PRO A 7 5.23 -16.96 32.13
N TYR A 8 4.74 -18.16 31.76
CA TYR A 8 3.31 -18.41 31.61
C TYR A 8 2.50 -18.16 32.89
N SER A 9 3.11 -18.37 34.07
CA SER A 9 2.47 -18.10 35.36
C SER A 9 2.21 -16.62 35.63
N ASN A 10 2.90 -15.70 34.96
CA ASN A 10 2.73 -14.26 35.15
C ASN A 10 1.54 -13.73 34.32
N THR A 11 0.32 -14.05 34.75
CA THR A 11 -0.92 -13.67 34.05
C THR A 11 -1.11 -12.16 33.94
N THR A 12 -0.76 -11.39 34.98
CA THR A 12 -0.90 -9.93 34.99
C THR A 12 -0.07 -9.28 33.90
N LEU A 13 1.22 -9.65 33.77
CA LEU A 13 2.09 -9.06 32.74
C LEU A 13 1.63 -9.45 31.33
N ARG A 14 1.17 -10.69 31.13
CA ARG A 14 0.65 -11.14 29.83
C ARG A 14 -0.63 -10.39 29.43
N GLN A 15 -1.52 -10.13 30.39
CA GLN A 15 -2.74 -9.35 30.14
C GLN A 15 -2.39 -7.90 29.80
N ASN A 16 -1.49 -7.27 30.56
CA ASN A 16 -1.03 -5.91 30.27
C ASN A 16 -0.43 -5.80 28.86
N LEU A 17 0.41 -6.77 28.44
CA LEU A 17 0.97 -6.79 27.08
C LEU A 17 -0.11 -6.97 25.99
N THR A 18 -1.10 -7.81 26.26
CA THR A 18 -2.24 -8.03 25.36
C THR A 18 -3.03 -6.74 25.14
N GLU A 19 -3.28 -5.99 26.21
CA GLU A 19 -3.97 -4.70 26.16
C GLU A 19 -3.10 -3.62 25.50
N CYS A 20 -1.82 -3.50 25.90
CA CYS A 20 -0.88 -2.51 25.35
C CYS A 20 -0.73 -2.62 23.82
N PHE A 21 -0.72 -3.84 23.28
CA PHE A 21 -0.54 -4.09 21.86
C PHE A 21 -1.85 -4.45 21.13
N ASN A 22 -3.01 -4.30 21.80
CA ASN A 22 -4.34 -4.57 21.24
C ASN A 22 -4.41 -5.93 20.52
N VAL A 23 -3.89 -6.99 21.17
CA VAL A 23 -3.84 -8.34 20.59
C VAL A 23 -5.25 -8.92 20.54
N ARG A 24 -5.79 -9.16 19.33
CA ARG A 24 -7.17 -9.64 19.11
C ARG A 24 -7.29 -11.12 18.78
N GLY A 25 -6.17 -11.84 18.67
CA GLY A 25 -6.14 -13.25 18.30
C GLY A 25 -4.70 -13.75 18.17
N ILE A 26 -4.54 -15.05 17.96
CA ILE A 26 -3.23 -15.69 17.79
C ILE A 26 -3.16 -16.46 16.45
N PRO A 27 -1.97 -16.58 15.84
CA PRO A 27 -0.70 -15.96 16.23
C PRO A 27 -0.65 -14.44 15.92
N TYR A 28 0.00 -13.67 16.79
CA TYR A 28 0.16 -12.21 16.68
C TYR A 28 1.63 -11.83 16.82
N LEU A 29 2.11 -10.90 15.99
CA LEU A 29 3.49 -10.42 16.00
C LEU A 29 3.50 -8.91 15.86
N VAL A 30 4.07 -8.24 16.88
CA VAL A 30 4.35 -6.81 16.85
C VAL A 30 5.86 -6.63 16.78
N LEU A 31 6.29 -5.73 15.90
CA LEU A 31 7.67 -5.30 15.83
C LEU A 31 7.79 -3.89 16.42
N ILE A 32 8.72 -3.72 17.35
CA ILE A 32 9.01 -2.45 18.03
C ILE A 32 10.46 -2.05 17.80
N ASP A 33 10.75 -0.75 17.80
CA ASP A 33 12.11 -0.24 17.73
C ASP A 33 12.79 -0.19 19.11
N TYR A 34 14.05 0.24 19.14
CA TYR A 34 14.84 0.34 20.38
C TYR A 34 14.28 1.37 21.39
N ASN A 35 13.45 2.32 20.95
CA ASN A 35 12.80 3.31 21.80
C ASN A 35 11.43 2.82 22.32
N GLY A 36 10.99 1.62 21.91
CA GLY A 36 9.67 1.10 22.23
C GLY A 36 8.55 1.62 21.32
N ASN A 37 8.86 2.30 20.22
CA ASN A 37 7.84 2.68 19.24
C ASN A 37 7.45 1.47 18.40
N ILE A 38 6.17 1.35 18.11
CA ILE A 38 5.65 0.32 17.22
C ILE A 38 6.10 0.61 15.78
N ILE A 39 6.77 -0.36 15.16
CA ILE A 39 7.09 -0.35 13.74
C ILE A 39 5.92 -0.94 12.94
N THR A 40 5.42 -2.10 13.36
CA THR A 40 4.22 -2.73 12.79
C THR A 40 3.50 -3.59 13.83
N GLU A 41 2.17 -3.49 13.89
CA GLU A 41 1.32 -4.37 14.71
C GLU A 41 0.87 -5.63 13.95
N ASN A 42 1.13 -5.69 12.64
CA ASN A 42 0.71 -6.77 11.77
C ASN A 42 1.90 -7.55 11.21
N GLY A 43 2.92 -7.80 12.04
CA GLY A 43 4.15 -8.47 11.63
C GLY A 43 3.93 -9.86 11.02
N ARG A 44 2.82 -10.54 11.37
CA ARG A 44 2.45 -11.82 10.74
C ARG A 44 2.20 -11.65 9.24
N ALA A 45 1.44 -10.62 8.86
CA ALA A 45 1.20 -10.33 7.46
C ALA A 45 2.51 -9.94 6.76
N GLU A 46 3.34 -9.11 7.39
CA GLU A 46 4.62 -8.68 6.82
C GLU A 46 5.57 -9.87 6.57
N ILE A 47 5.72 -10.82 7.49
CA ILE A 47 6.51 -12.06 7.26
C ILE A 47 5.93 -12.88 6.12
N THR A 48 4.61 -12.91 6.01
CA THR A 48 3.97 -13.65 4.93
C THR A 48 4.33 -13.00 3.60
N GLU A 49 4.18 -11.67 3.48
CA GLU A 49 4.51 -10.85 2.29
C GLU A 49 5.99 -10.88 1.91
N ASP A 50 6.87 -10.84 2.90
CA ASP A 50 8.31 -10.70 2.74
C ASP A 50 9.03 -11.86 3.44
N PRO A 51 8.92 -13.10 2.89
CA PRO A 51 9.44 -14.29 3.55
C PRO A 51 10.97 -14.27 3.69
N ASP A 52 11.66 -13.58 2.78
CA ASP A 52 13.12 -13.42 2.79
C ASP A 52 13.58 -12.20 3.60
N GLY A 53 12.66 -11.38 4.10
CA GLY A 53 12.96 -10.24 4.97
C GLY A 53 13.64 -9.07 4.26
N LEU A 54 13.46 -8.93 2.94
CA LEU A 54 14.04 -7.87 2.10
C LEU A 54 13.63 -6.46 2.56
N TYR A 55 12.45 -6.34 3.15
CA TYR A 55 11.87 -5.08 3.64
C TYR A 55 11.90 -4.95 5.16
N PHE A 56 12.52 -5.90 5.89
CA PHE A 56 12.72 -5.78 7.33
C PHE A 56 13.48 -4.47 7.65
N PRO A 57 13.04 -3.63 8.61
CA PRO A 57 12.12 -3.92 9.70
C PRO A 57 10.63 -3.62 9.42
N TRP A 58 10.14 -3.79 8.20
CA TRP A 58 8.72 -3.65 7.81
C TRP A 58 8.08 -2.35 8.30
N ARG A 59 8.80 -1.25 8.13
CA ARG A 59 8.23 0.08 8.33
C ARG A 59 7.14 0.33 7.30
N ARG A 60 6.20 1.22 7.63
CA ARG A 60 5.19 1.68 6.67
C ARG A 60 5.87 2.09 5.36
N ARG A 61 5.49 1.42 4.28
CA ARG A 61 5.92 1.77 2.92
C ARG A 61 4.99 2.83 2.34
N PHE A 62 5.55 3.69 1.50
CA PHE A 62 4.77 4.68 0.77
C PHE A 62 4.26 4.13 -0.56
N VAL A 63 5.00 3.20 -1.16
CA VAL A 63 4.67 2.50 -2.41
C VAL A 63 4.78 1.00 -2.18
N TYR A 64 3.83 0.24 -2.72
CA TYR A 64 3.78 -1.22 -2.63
C TYR A 64 3.79 -1.82 -4.04
N SER A 65 4.45 -2.96 -4.24
CA SER A 65 4.18 -3.78 -5.43
C SER A 65 2.87 -4.53 -5.20
N LEU A 66 1.99 -4.57 -6.21
CA LEU A 66 0.69 -5.19 -6.13
C LEU A 66 0.87 -6.70 -5.96
N SER A 67 0.20 -7.25 -4.95
CA SER A 67 0.15 -8.68 -4.71
C SER A 67 -1.27 -9.08 -4.32
N SER A 68 -1.65 -10.33 -4.56
CA SER A 68 -2.95 -10.88 -4.19
C SER A 68 -3.32 -10.63 -2.72
N ARG A 69 -2.32 -10.50 -1.85
CA ARG A 69 -2.49 -10.33 -0.41
C ARG A 69 -2.66 -8.87 0.01
N LEU A 70 -2.29 -7.92 -0.86
CA LEU A 70 -2.52 -6.49 -0.66
C LEU A 70 -3.86 -6.01 -1.25
N LEU A 71 -4.54 -6.83 -2.08
CA LEU A 71 -5.88 -6.53 -2.59
C LEU A 71 -6.91 -6.14 -1.50
N PRO A 72 -6.95 -6.77 -0.30
CA PRO A 72 -7.84 -6.34 0.77
C PRO A 72 -7.59 -4.90 1.26
N LYS A 73 -6.38 -4.34 1.06
CA LYS A 73 -6.11 -2.93 1.37
C LYS A 73 -6.83 -2.00 0.37
N LEU A 74 -6.86 -2.36 -0.91
CA LEU A 74 -7.58 -1.61 -1.96
C LEU A 74 -9.09 -1.54 -1.71
N GLN A 75 -9.66 -2.56 -1.05
CA GLN A 75 -11.09 -2.56 -0.70
C GLN A 75 -11.45 -1.56 0.40
N ARG A 76 -10.46 -1.07 1.16
CA ARG A 76 -10.68 -0.20 2.33
C ARG A 76 -10.29 1.25 2.06
N PHE A 77 -9.33 1.49 1.17
CA PHE A 77 -8.76 2.80 0.91
C PHE A 77 -8.62 3.05 -0.59
N PRO A 78 -8.80 4.31 -1.05
CA PRO A 78 -8.48 4.67 -2.42
C PRO A 78 -6.98 4.48 -2.67
N ALA A 79 -6.63 4.15 -3.91
CA ALA A 79 -5.27 3.85 -4.30
C ALA A 79 -4.91 4.45 -5.66
N VAL A 80 -3.71 4.98 -5.77
CA VAL A 80 -3.06 5.26 -7.06
C VAL A 80 -2.29 4.01 -7.47
N VAL A 81 -2.63 3.45 -8.62
CA VAL A 81 -2.02 2.25 -9.16
C VAL A 81 -1.36 2.60 -10.49
N LEU A 82 -0.04 2.39 -10.57
CA LEU A 82 0.72 2.49 -11.81
C LEU A 82 0.89 1.08 -12.37
N PHE A 83 0.19 0.79 -13.46
CA PHE A 83 0.43 -0.43 -14.21
C PHE A 83 1.64 -0.26 -15.12
N ILE A 84 2.52 -1.27 -15.16
CA ILE A 84 3.73 -1.32 -15.98
C ILE A 84 3.71 -2.56 -16.89
N GLU A 85 4.57 -2.59 -17.91
CA GLU A 85 4.61 -3.68 -18.91
C GLU A 85 5.47 -4.88 -18.47
N GLY A 86 6.39 -4.70 -17.53
CA GLY A 86 7.26 -5.76 -17.03
C GLY A 86 7.11 -6.05 -15.54
N ASP A 87 7.64 -7.18 -15.12
CA ASP A 87 7.76 -7.63 -13.73
C ASP A 87 9.21 -7.62 -13.22
N GLN A 88 10.14 -7.15 -14.06
CA GLN A 88 11.57 -7.12 -13.76
C GLN A 88 11.89 -6.01 -12.75
N GLU A 89 12.92 -6.25 -11.92
CA GLU A 89 13.31 -5.35 -10.82
C GLU A 89 13.65 -3.93 -11.30
N GLU A 90 14.27 -3.82 -12.47
CA GLU A 90 14.64 -2.54 -13.09
C GLU A 90 13.41 -1.66 -13.43
N GLU A 91 12.33 -2.26 -13.95
CA GLU A 91 11.09 -1.54 -14.24
C GLU A 91 10.33 -1.16 -12.97
N LEU A 92 10.33 -2.06 -11.97
CA LEU A 92 9.76 -1.79 -10.65
C LEU A 92 10.48 -0.62 -9.96
N GLU A 93 11.81 -0.58 -10.01
CA GLU A 93 12.61 0.52 -9.45
C GLU A 93 12.33 1.86 -10.15
N LEU A 94 12.19 1.87 -11.49
CA LEU A 94 11.83 3.06 -12.25
C LEU A 94 10.43 3.57 -11.88
N ALA A 95 9.46 2.66 -11.77
CA ALA A 95 8.10 2.97 -11.36
C ALA A 95 8.04 3.48 -9.90
N GLU A 96 8.81 2.87 -9.00
CA GLU A 96 8.93 3.35 -7.62
C GLU A 96 9.61 4.72 -7.58
N GLY A 97 10.61 4.97 -8.42
CA GLY A 97 11.32 6.24 -8.52
C GLY A 97 10.44 7.43 -8.85
N VAL A 98 9.35 7.24 -9.62
CA VAL A 98 8.39 8.31 -9.94
C VAL A 98 7.24 8.42 -8.92
N LEU A 99 6.83 7.31 -8.31
CA LEU A 99 5.72 7.30 -7.34
C LEU A 99 6.15 7.70 -5.93
N LEU A 100 7.33 7.25 -5.49
CA LEU A 100 7.80 7.39 -4.11
C LEU A 100 7.91 8.85 -3.66
N PRO A 101 8.49 9.79 -4.45
CA PRO A 101 8.56 11.20 -4.05
C PRO A 101 7.17 11.79 -3.83
N VAL A 102 6.22 11.48 -4.71
CA VAL A 102 4.83 11.94 -4.60
C VAL A 102 4.17 11.37 -3.35
N ALA A 103 4.26 10.06 -3.14
CA ALA A 103 3.66 9.39 -1.99
C ALA A 103 4.20 9.94 -0.65
N GLN A 104 5.51 10.19 -0.57
CA GLN A 104 6.15 10.81 0.59
C GLN A 104 5.69 12.26 0.81
N GLN A 105 5.58 13.05 -0.26
CA GLN A 105 5.14 14.44 -0.16
C GLN A 105 3.68 14.55 0.28
N ILE A 106 2.80 13.68 -0.23
CA ILE A 106 1.40 13.60 0.23
C ILE A 106 1.34 13.21 1.71
N ALA A 107 2.11 12.21 2.13
CA ALA A 107 2.14 11.76 3.52
C ALA A 107 2.66 12.84 4.49
N LYS A 108 3.65 13.65 4.09
CA LYS A 108 4.16 14.77 4.90
C LYS A 108 3.15 15.92 5.01
N THR A 109 2.51 16.26 3.90
CA THR A 109 1.63 17.44 3.81
C THR A 109 0.29 17.21 4.51
N ARG A 110 -0.19 15.96 4.51
CA ARG A 110 -1.52 15.60 5.02
C ARG A 110 -1.40 14.69 6.23
N SER A 111 -1.00 15.26 7.36
CA SER A 111 -0.86 14.58 8.66
C SER A 111 -2.19 14.07 9.26
N ASN A 112 -3.35 14.46 8.69
CA ASN A 112 -4.65 14.06 9.19
C ASN A 112 -5.66 14.05 8.02
N ALA A 113 -5.88 12.90 7.40
CA ALA A 113 -6.95 12.74 6.44
C ALA A 113 -7.53 11.34 6.61
N LEU A 114 -8.85 11.26 6.79
CA LEU A 114 -9.65 10.04 7.00
C LEU A 114 -9.51 8.96 5.89
N TYR A 115 -8.64 9.20 4.90
CA TYR A 115 -8.29 8.30 3.80
C TYR A 115 -6.77 8.29 3.64
N ASP A 116 -6.13 7.19 4.01
CA ASP A 116 -4.76 6.91 3.60
C ASP A 116 -4.79 6.58 2.10
N LEU A 117 -4.50 7.56 1.23
CA LEU A 117 -4.32 7.28 -0.20
C LEU A 117 -3.11 6.36 -0.35
N LEU A 118 -3.33 5.16 -0.86
CA LEU A 118 -2.29 4.17 -1.06
C LEU A 118 -1.64 4.35 -2.44
N PHE A 119 -0.39 3.92 -2.58
CA PHE A 119 0.29 3.90 -3.88
C PHE A 119 0.78 2.49 -4.17
N PHE A 120 0.49 2.02 -5.37
CA PHE A 120 0.84 0.69 -5.84
C PHE A 120 1.49 0.73 -7.21
N ILE A 121 2.44 -0.18 -7.43
CA ILE A 121 2.94 -0.56 -8.74
C ILE A 121 2.29 -1.90 -9.08
N ALA A 122 1.65 -1.99 -10.23
CA ALA A 122 1.02 -3.19 -10.73
C ALA A 122 1.87 -3.76 -11.88
N PRO A 123 2.74 -4.77 -11.61
CA PRO A 123 3.56 -5.40 -12.65
C PRO A 123 2.70 -6.16 -13.66
N ASP A 124 3.29 -6.60 -14.77
CA ASP A 124 2.61 -7.51 -15.70
C ASP A 124 2.47 -8.91 -15.10
N ASP A 125 1.42 -9.09 -14.27
CA ASP A 125 1.13 -10.33 -13.57
C ASP A 125 -0.38 -10.60 -13.45
N CYS A 126 -0.72 -11.84 -13.07
CA CYS A 126 -2.12 -12.27 -12.95
C CYS A 126 -2.92 -11.50 -11.89
N THR A 127 -2.25 -10.92 -10.88
CA THR A 127 -2.90 -10.06 -9.88
C THR A 127 -3.35 -8.75 -10.51
N SER A 128 -2.48 -8.15 -11.31
CA SER A 128 -2.73 -6.90 -12.03
C SER A 128 -3.81 -7.08 -13.09
N ASP A 129 -3.80 -8.20 -13.82
CA ASP A 129 -4.87 -8.59 -14.74
C ASP A 129 -6.23 -8.68 -14.03
N THR A 130 -6.26 -9.34 -12.87
CA THR A 130 -7.47 -9.48 -12.07
C THR A 130 -8.00 -8.11 -11.64
N LEU A 131 -7.11 -7.20 -11.23
CA LEU A 131 -7.49 -5.84 -10.85
C LEU A 131 -7.97 -5.02 -12.05
N ARG A 132 -7.32 -5.11 -13.22
CA ARG A 132 -7.74 -4.46 -14.47
C ARG A 132 -9.13 -4.93 -14.88
N GLN A 133 -9.36 -6.24 -14.86
CA GLN A 133 -10.65 -6.83 -15.19
C GLN A 133 -11.74 -6.38 -14.21
N PHE A 134 -11.44 -6.40 -12.90
CA PHE A 134 -12.37 -5.94 -11.87
C PHE A 134 -12.76 -4.47 -12.05
N THR A 135 -11.78 -3.62 -12.37
CA THR A 135 -11.99 -2.17 -12.57
C THR A 135 -12.49 -1.83 -13.97
N ARG A 136 -12.60 -2.81 -14.88
CA ARG A 136 -13.01 -2.64 -16.28
C ARG A 136 -12.15 -1.60 -17.02
N LEU A 137 -10.86 -1.58 -16.72
CA LEU A 137 -9.92 -0.77 -17.48
C LEU A 137 -9.91 -1.28 -18.92
N THR A 138 -10.38 -0.44 -19.84
CA THR A 138 -10.42 -0.75 -21.28
C THR A 138 -9.08 -0.53 -21.95
N ASP A 139 -8.18 0.20 -21.29
CA ASP A 139 -6.86 0.50 -21.79
C ASP A 139 -5.88 -0.59 -21.32
N ASP A 140 -5.44 -1.39 -22.27
CA ASP A 140 -4.44 -2.42 -22.08
C ASP A 140 -3.02 -1.89 -22.33
N THR A 141 -2.88 -0.61 -22.69
CA THR A 141 -1.57 0.00 -22.84
C THR A 141 -1.00 0.30 -21.45
N ALA A 142 0.27 -0.02 -21.28
CA ALA A 142 1.07 0.41 -20.15
C ALA A 142 2.24 1.27 -20.67
N PRO A 143 2.87 2.11 -19.83
CA PRO A 143 2.51 2.37 -18.43
C PRO A 143 1.20 3.18 -18.28
N LEU A 144 0.37 2.82 -17.31
CA LEU A 144 -0.95 3.43 -17.08
C LEU A 144 -1.13 3.80 -15.61
N LEU A 145 -1.31 5.10 -15.32
CA LEU A 145 -1.60 5.57 -13.97
C LEU A 145 -3.12 5.70 -13.77
N THR A 146 -3.65 4.98 -12.78
CA THR A 146 -5.08 4.97 -12.45
C THR A 146 -5.29 5.22 -10.97
N LEU A 147 -6.23 6.10 -10.62
CA LEU A 147 -6.77 6.17 -9.26
C LEU A 147 -7.99 5.26 -9.16
N ILE A 148 -7.93 4.30 -8.25
CA ILE A 148 -8.98 3.31 -7.99
C ILE A 148 -9.54 3.55 -6.59
N ASP A 149 -10.83 3.83 -6.50
CA ASP A 149 -11.58 4.02 -5.25
C ASP A 149 -12.68 2.95 -5.20
N ILE A 150 -12.28 1.73 -4.80
CA ILE A 150 -13.18 0.59 -4.65
C ILE A 150 -14.31 0.88 -3.64
N PRO A 151 -14.06 1.50 -2.47
CA PRO A 151 -15.14 1.86 -1.54
C PRO A 151 -16.26 2.69 -2.17
N MET A 152 -15.92 3.58 -3.11
CA MET A 152 -16.88 4.40 -3.84
C MET A 152 -17.20 3.86 -5.25
N ALA A 153 -16.76 2.65 -5.58
CA ALA A 153 -16.97 1.97 -6.85
C ALA A 153 -16.65 2.85 -8.08
N ARG A 154 -15.54 3.60 -8.05
CA ARG A 154 -15.16 4.54 -9.10
C ARG A 154 -13.66 4.53 -9.40
N ILE A 155 -13.30 4.88 -10.62
CA ILE A 155 -11.92 5.02 -11.07
C ILE A 155 -11.71 6.33 -11.84
N SER A 156 -10.46 6.76 -11.92
CA SER A 156 -10.03 7.82 -12.83
C SER A 156 -8.71 7.39 -13.46
N VAL A 157 -8.60 7.50 -14.77
CA VAL A 157 -7.39 7.17 -15.52
C VAL A 157 -6.69 8.47 -15.91
N MET A 158 -5.36 8.52 -15.81
CA MET A 158 -4.58 9.64 -16.31
C MET A 158 -4.75 9.77 -17.84
N GLU A 159 -4.87 10.99 -18.35
CA GLU A 159 -5.12 11.22 -19.78
C GLU A 159 -4.01 10.65 -20.67
N TYR A 160 -4.41 10.03 -21.79
CA TYR A 160 -3.49 9.46 -22.77
C TYR A 160 -2.54 10.52 -23.34
N GLY A 161 -1.27 10.14 -23.52
CA GLY A 161 -0.22 11.02 -24.05
C GLY A 161 0.45 11.92 -23.00
N ILE A 162 0.00 11.89 -21.74
CA ILE A 162 0.74 12.52 -20.64
C ILE A 162 1.87 11.58 -20.20
N HIS A 163 3.11 12.08 -20.25
CA HIS A 163 4.26 11.34 -19.73
C HIS A 163 4.18 11.20 -18.20
N ILE A 164 4.28 9.96 -17.73
CA ILE A 164 4.30 9.62 -16.30
C ILE A 164 5.61 10.13 -15.70
N THR A 165 5.50 11.24 -14.99
CA THR A 165 6.57 11.95 -14.29
C THR A 165 6.07 12.36 -12.91
N GLU A 166 6.98 12.61 -11.96
CA GLU A 166 6.63 13.08 -10.61
C GLU A 166 5.64 14.25 -10.63
N LYS A 167 5.86 15.25 -11.49
CA LYS A 167 4.99 16.42 -11.61
C LYS A 167 3.59 16.07 -12.14
N SER A 168 3.50 15.20 -13.15
CA SER A 168 2.22 14.78 -13.71
C SER A 168 1.41 13.95 -12.70
N ILE A 169 2.05 13.03 -11.99
CA ILE A 169 1.44 12.19 -10.94
C ILE A 169 0.97 13.08 -9.80
N MET A 170 1.80 14.02 -9.34
CA MET A 170 1.42 14.97 -8.29
C MET A 170 0.18 15.78 -8.69
N ASN A 171 0.16 16.36 -9.90
CA ASN A 171 -1.00 17.13 -10.38
C ASN A 171 -2.27 16.27 -10.43
N PHE A 172 -2.14 15.02 -10.90
CA PHE A 172 -3.24 14.07 -10.94
C PHE A 172 -3.77 13.75 -9.53
N VAL A 173 -2.88 13.44 -8.59
CA VAL A 173 -3.23 13.16 -7.20
C VAL A 173 -3.83 14.39 -6.49
N LEU A 174 -3.33 15.59 -6.76
CA LEU A 174 -3.93 16.82 -6.24
C LEU A 174 -5.37 16.99 -6.74
N GLY A 175 -5.64 16.66 -8.01
CA GLY A 175 -6.99 16.71 -8.56
C GLY A 175 -8.01 15.82 -7.82
N PHE A 176 -7.56 14.69 -7.26
CA PHE A 176 -8.39 13.85 -6.39
C PHE A 176 -8.80 14.59 -5.12
N PHE A 177 -7.83 15.22 -4.47
CA PHE A 177 -8.05 15.91 -3.21
C PHE A 177 -8.80 17.24 -3.35
N ASP A 178 -8.60 17.93 -4.46
CA ASP A 178 -9.26 19.19 -4.77
C ASP A 178 -10.67 18.96 -5.33
N GLY A 179 -11.07 17.70 -5.56
CA GLY A 179 -12.37 17.33 -6.09
C GLY A 179 -12.57 17.68 -7.57
N THR A 180 -11.49 17.91 -8.31
CA THR A 180 -11.51 18.29 -9.73
C THR A 180 -11.37 17.10 -10.68
N MET A 181 -10.99 15.94 -10.15
CA MET A 181 -10.84 14.70 -10.90
C MET A 181 -12.17 14.15 -11.42
N LYS A 182 -12.18 13.73 -12.69
CA LYS A 182 -13.33 13.09 -13.32
C LYS A 182 -13.30 11.59 -13.06
N PHE A 183 -14.35 11.08 -12.43
CA PHE A 183 -14.49 9.66 -12.12
C PHE A 183 -15.44 8.96 -13.08
N THR A 184 -15.09 7.74 -13.47
CA THR A 184 -16.00 6.78 -14.09
C THR A 184 -16.41 5.70 -13.09
N PRO A 185 -17.66 5.22 -13.13
CA PRO A 185 -18.10 4.13 -12.27
C PRO A 185 -17.46 2.80 -12.71
N ILE A 186 -17.28 1.90 -11.75
CA ILE A 186 -16.83 0.51 -12.01
C ILE A 186 -18.00 -0.37 -12.55
N LEU A 187 -19.21 0.18 -12.67
CA LEU A 187 -20.43 -0.52 -13.11
C LEU A 187 -21.14 0.18 -14.28
#